data_AF-Q0W8H8-F1
#
_entry.id   AF-Q0W8H8-F1
#
_cell.length_a   1.000
_cell.length_b   1.000
_cell.length_c   1.000
_cell.angle_alpha   90.00
_cell.angle_beta   90.00
_cell.angle_gamma   90.00
#
_symmetry.space_group_name_H-M   'P 1'
#
loop_
_entity.id
_entity.type
_entity.pdbx_description
1 polymer ?
#
loop_
_entity_poly.entity_id
_entity_poly.type
_entity_poly.pdbx_seq_one_letter_code
_entity_poly.pdbx_strand_id
1 'polypeptide(L)'
;MLRFKTVSCLDKACTGLEAFSLLAPAGWDFEGGIRWSVDDTMMPSTSGFKIAGDGVEMQFLPGQAFVWTSLPQILLTHPAGTRYLGATLCPLLDSSEFLHQIMLPALRPGLDDLAIIRDIQPVRMESTLGFETTLRSSGGSASSSGAGIRVRYRSQGKRYEEALYCTVTTFIFKIPVGSAFIECIFWMADNLVSIRAEPGRLDGLKGLLQTILYSFRFNPLWVEKANRIGIFLKDHQMNKPYSLRQLGREIDEAAIPGAGGLQAGRLKESGYRWIADSLCGTSASGEYYDPIQQICVRLPSGFEQAWASDLGEYLLSNSEDRIEDSGLAGAWKIMESISLESAAGRPSATSATCA
;
A
#
# COMPACT_ATOMS: atom_id res chain seq x y z
N MET A 1 14.64 -3.40 23.80
CA MET A 1 14.54 -2.07 23.14
C MET A 1 14.30 -2.28 21.66
N LEU A 2 13.35 -1.55 21.06
CA LEU A 2 13.01 -1.58 19.64
C LEU A 2 13.03 -0.15 19.09
N ARG A 3 13.76 0.09 18.00
CA ARG A 3 13.91 1.41 17.38
C ARG A 3 13.37 1.39 15.95
N PHE A 4 12.66 2.44 15.58
CA PHE A 4 12.19 2.68 14.21
C PHE A 4 12.83 3.95 13.65
N LYS A 5 13.15 3.91 12.36
CA LYS A 5 13.55 5.08 11.57
C LYS A 5 12.48 5.37 10.52
N THR A 6 12.29 6.64 10.19
CA THR A 6 11.50 7.02 9.03
C THR A 6 12.29 6.74 7.76
N VAL A 7 11.67 6.00 6.83
CA VAL A 7 12.17 5.81 5.48
C VAL A 7 11.31 6.64 4.53
N SER A 8 11.94 7.52 3.77
CA SER A 8 11.29 8.35 2.74
C SER A 8 11.76 7.93 1.35
N CYS A 9 10.81 7.74 0.44
CA CYS A 9 11.09 7.39 -0.95
C CYS A 9 10.91 8.61 -1.86
N LEU A 10 12.01 9.12 -2.40
CA LEU A 10 12.00 10.23 -3.37
C LEU A 10 11.80 9.72 -4.81
N ASP A 11 10.79 10.25 -5.51
CA ASP A 11 10.59 9.99 -6.94
C ASP A 11 11.55 10.85 -7.79
N LYS A 12 12.79 10.38 -7.89
CA LYS A 12 13.85 11.00 -8.72
C LYS A 12 13.62 10.80 -10.23
N ALA A 13 12.71 9.91 -10.61
CA ALA A 13 12.49 9.53 -11.99
C ALA A 13 11.62 10.54 -12.73
N CYS A 14 10.58 11.07 -12.06
CA CYS A 14 9.63 11.97 -12.69
C CYS A 14 9.38 13.26 -11.90
N THR A 15 8.81 13.16 -10.70
CA THR A 15 8.24 14.34 -10.02
C THR A 15 9.24 15.16 -9.21
N GLY A 16 10.32 14.54 -8.73
CA GLY A 16 11.27 15.15 -7.79
C GLY A 16 10.75 15.29 -6.35
N LEU A 17 9.54 14.78 -6.05
CA LEU A 17 8.91 14.87 -4.74
C LEU A 17 9.11 13.59 -3.94
N GLU A 18 8.98 13.66 -2.61
CA GLU A 18 8.77 12.47 -1.78
C GLU A 18 7.46 11.83 -2.24
N ALA A 19 7.48 10.55 -2.58
CA ALA A 19 6.30 9.81 -2.99
C ALA A 19 5.54 9.23 -1.80
N PHE A 20 6.29 8.64 -0.87
CA PHE A 20 5.75 8.08 0.36
C PHE A 20 6.83 8.00 1.44
N SER A 21 6.37 7.85 2.68
CA SER A 21 7.20 7.51 3.83
C SER A 21 6.55 6.41 4.68
N LEU A 22 7.36 5.72 5.47
CA LEU A 22 6.94 4.69 6.41
C LEU A 22 7.98 4.53 7.53
N LEU A 23 7.59 3.88 8.62
CA LEU A 23 8.50 3.45 9.68
C LEU A 23 9.06 2.06 9.37
N ALA A 24 10.38 1.93 9.46
CA ALA A 24 11.07 0.65 9.38
C ALA A 24 11.94 0.44 10.62
N PRO A 25 12.11 -0.80 11.11
CA PRO A 25 13.03 -1.05 12.21
C PRO A 25 14.45 -0.55 11.88
N ALA A 26 15.12 0.04 12.87
CA ALA A 26 16.50 0.46 12.72
C ALA A 26 17.38 -0.76 12.42
N GLY A 27 18.32 -0.61 11.50
CA GLY A 27 19.17 -1.70 11.02
C GLY A 27 18.57 -2.56 9.90
N TRP A 28 17.29 -2.38 9.56
CA TRP A 28 16.71 -3.05 8.39
C TRP A 28 17.09 -2.30 7.10
N ASP A 29 17.33 -3.10 6.06
CA ASP A 29 17.64 -2.67 4.71
C ASP A 29 16.35 -2.28 3.98
N PHE A 30 16.44 -1.23 3.16
CA PHE A 30 15.37 -0.78 2.28
C PHE A 30 15.88 -0.73 0.84
N GLU A 31 15.15 -1.35 -0.08
CA GLU A 31 15.52 -1.41 -1.50
C GLU A 31 14.29 -1.21 -2.37
N GLY A 32 14.37 -0.32 -3.36
CA GLY A 32 13.31 -0.07 -4.34
C GLY A 32 12.80 1.37 -4.32
N GLY A 33 11.58 1.58 -4.79
CA GLY A 33 10.95 2.90 -4.82
C GLY A 33 9.83 3.01 -5.85
N ILE A 34 9.76 4.17 -6.51
CA ILE A 34 8.77 4.43 -7.56
C ILE A 34 9.32 4.04 -8.94
N ARG A 35 8.53 3.28 -9.69
CA ARG A 35 8.75 2.99 -11.10
C ARG A 35 7.68 3.65 -11.95
N TRP A 36 8.12 4.26 -13.04
CA TRP A 36 7.24 4.83 -14.04
C TRP A 36 7.21 3.97 -15.31
N SER A 37 6.05 3.90 -15.94
CA SER A 37 5.83 3.25 -17.24
C SER A 37 4.94 4.13 -18.10
N VAL A 38 5.46 4.63 -19.21
CA VAL A 38 4.66 5.40 -20.18
C VAL A 38 3.73 4.50 -21.00
N ASP A 39 4.05 3.20 -21.09
CA ASP A 39 3.27 2.20 -21.82
C ASP A 39 2.12 1.61 -20.97
N ASP A 40 2.12 1.87 -19.66
CA ASP A 40 1.03 1.51 -18.76
C ASP A 40 0.25 2.77 -18.37
N THR A 41 -0.64 3.20 -19.26
CA THR A 41 -1.42 4.42 -19.01
C THR A 41 -2.52 4.23 -17.98
N MET A 42 -2.87 2.98 -17.62
CA MET A 42 -3.80 2.74 -16.52
C MET A 42 -3.12 2.97 -15.17
N MET A 43 -1.85 2.59 -15.05
CA MET A 43 -1.04 2.80 -13.85
C MET A 43 0.39 3.19 -14.20
N PRO A 44 0.60 4.46 -14.59
CA PRO A 44 1.89 4.93 -15.10
C PRO A 44 2.94 5.05 -14.01
N SER A 45 2.55 5.02 -12.73
CA SER A 45 3.46 4.95 -11.60
C SER A 45 3.06 3.83 -10.64
N THR A 46 4.04 3.05 -10.20
CA THR A 46 3.87 1.98 -9.22
C THR A 46 4.97 2.07 -8.16
N SER A 47 4.64 1.71 -6.92
CA SER A 47 5.63 1.52 -5.86
C SER A 47 6.02 0.06 -5.79
N GLY A 48 7.31 -0.24 -5.92
CA GLY A 48 7.86 -1.58 -5.75
C GLY A 48 9.12 -1.52 -4.89
N PHE A 49 9.07 -2.10 -3.69
CA PHE A 49 10.19 -2.05 -2.76
C PHE A 49 10.15 -3.20 -1.75
N LYS A 50 11.26 -3.37 -1.02
CA LYS A 50 11.47 -4.42 -0.03
C LYS A 50 12.11 -3.81 1.21
N ILE A 51 11.68 -4.29 2.36
CA ILE A 51 12.31 -4.04 3.66
C ILE A 51 12.72 -5.39 4.26
N ALA A 52 13.97 -5.53 4.69
CA ALA A 52 14.47 -6.80 5.22
C ALA A 52 15.42 -6.62 6.39
N GLY A 53 15.34 -7.52 7.36
CA GLY A 53 16.21 -7.55 8.54
C GLY A 53 15.80 -8.67 9.49
N ASP A 54 16.72 -9.11 10.34
CA ASP A 54 16.48 -10.14 11.36
C ASP A 54 15.84 -11.44 10.83
N GLY A 55 16.13 -11.83 9.58
CA GLY A 55 15.55 -13.03 8.95
C GLY A 55 14.08 -12.89 8.51
N VAL A 56 13.59 -11.66 8.43
CA VAL A 56 12.25 -11.29 7.94
C VAL A 56 12.43 -10.47 6.66
N GLU A 57 11.57 -10.72 5.69
CA GLU A 57 11.55 -10.00 4.43
C GLU A 57 10.11 -9.58 4.12
N MET A 58 9.91 -8.28 3.93
CA MET A 58 8.63 -7.70 3.56
C MET A 58 8.76 -7.02 2.19
N GLN A 59 8.01 -7.51 1.22
CA GLN A 59 7.97 -7.00 -0.15
C GLN A 59 6.65 -6.28 -0.40
N PHE A 60 6.74 -5.06 -0.91
CA PHE A 60 5.63 -4.28 -1.46
C PHE A 60 5.78 -4.35 -2.97
N LEU A 61 4.92 -5.11 -3.63
CA LEU A 61 5.02 -5.37 -5.06
C LEU A 61 4.35 -4.24 -5.85
N PRO A 62 4.87 -3.92 -7.05
CA PRO A 62 4.18 -3.02 -7.98
C PRO A 62 2.75 -3.50 -8.22
N GLY A 63 1.79 -2.58 -8.14
CA GLY A 63 0.42 -2.88 -8.54
C GLY A 63 0.36 -3.35 -10.00
N GLN A 64 -0.71 -4.03 -10.36
CA GLN A 64 -0.98 -4.45 -11.74
C GLN A 64 -2.34 -3.97 -12.23
N ALA A 65 -2.40 -3.50 -13.49
CA ALA A 65 -3.63 -3.07 -14.13
C ALA A 65 -4.05 -4.05 -15.23
N PHE A 66 -5.34 -4.36 -15.23
CA PHE A 66 -5.97 -5.31 -16.13
C PHE A 66 -7.23 -4.71 -16.77
N VAL A 67 -7.59 -5.28 -17.92
CA VAL A 67 -8.82 -4.95 -18.62
C VAL A 67 -9.50 -6.23 -19.09
N TRP A 68 -10.83 -6.22 -19.11
CA TRP A 68 -11.64 -7.24 -19.74
C TRP A 68 -12.77 -6.59 -20.53
N THR A 69 -13.22 -7.23 -21.60
CA THR A 69 -14.37 -6.75 -22.37
C THR A 69 -15.22 -7.90 -22.88
N SER A 70 -16.53 -7.68 -22.96
CA SER A 70 -17.45 -8.61 -23.62
C SER A 70 -17.51 -8.46 -25.14
N LEU A 71 -16.71 -7.56 -25.73
CA LEU A 71 -16.63 -7.34 -27.17
C LEU A 71 -15.98 -8.51 -27.92
N PRO A 72 -16.73 -9.30 -28.71
CA PRO A 72 -16.17 -10.48 -29.38
C PRO A 72 -15.03 -10.15 -30.33
N GLN A 73 -15.10 -9.01 -31.03
CA GLN A 73 -14.06 -8.62 -31.98
C GLN A 73 -12.71 -8.30 -31.29
N ILE A 74 -12.75 -7.75 -30.07
CA ILE A 74 -11.53 -7.52 -29.30
C ILE A 74 -10.95 -8.85 -28.84
N LEU A 75 -11.80 -9.74 -28.29
CA LEU A 75 -11.36 -11.06 -27.83
C LEU A 75 -10.81 -11.96 -28.96
N LEU A 76 -11.27 -11.75 -30.21
CA LEU A 76 -10.74 -12.44 -31.39
C LEU A 76 -9.37 -11.90 -31.84
N THR A 77 -9.11 -10.62 -31.65
CA THR A 77 -7.87 -9.95 -32.12
C THR A 77 -6.79 -9.84 -31.03
N HIS A 78 -7.20 -9.91 -29.77
CA HIS A 78 -6.34 -9.82 -28.59
C HIS A 78 -6.65 -11.00 -27.68
N PRO A 79 -5.82 -12.07 -27.71
CA PRO A 79 -5.94 -13.16 -26.75
C PRO A 79 -5.71 -12.71 -25.31
N ALA A 80 -6.27 -13.43 -24.33
CA ALA A 80 -5.98 -13.19 -22.92
C ALA A 80 -4.47 -13.25 -22.62
N GLY A 81 -3.99 -12.34 -21.78
CA GLY A 81 -2.57 -12.12 -21.47
C GLY A 81 -1.88 -11.08 -22.38
N THR A 82 -2.49 -10.67 -23.49
CA THR A 82 -1.94 -9.61 -24.35
C THR A 82 -2.26 -8.21 -23.81
N ARG A 83 -1.66 -7.16 -24.38
CA ARG A 83 -1.91 -5.77 -23.98
C ARG A 83 -3.09 -5.18 -24.76
N TYR A 84 -4.02 -4.55 -24.04
CA TYR A 84 -5.15 -3.81 -24.60
C TYR A 84 -5.40 -2.57 -23.75
N LEU A 85 -5.56 -1.39 -24.37
CA LEU A 85 -5.77 -0.10 -23.69
C LEU A 85 -4.74 0.21 -22.58
N GLY A 86 -3.48 -0.19 -22.77
CA GLY A 86 -2.42 0.05 -21.79
C GLY A 86 -2.57 -0.80 -20.52
N ALA A 87 -3.35 -1.87 -20.54
CA ALA A 87 -3.48 -2.86 -19.48
C ALA A 87 -3.36 -4.29 -20.04
N THR A 88 -3.17 -5.28 -19.16
CA THR A 88 -3.19 -6.69 -19.57
C THR A 88 -4.63 -7.16 -19.73
N LEU A 89 -4.96 -7.73 -20.89
CA LEU A 89 -6.28 -8.28 -21.14
C LEU A 89 -6.44 -9.58 -20.34
N CYS A 90 -7.23 -9.55 -19.26
CA CYS A 90 -7.38 -10.67 -18.34
C CYS A 90 -8.81 -10.70 -17.80
N PRO A 91 -9.50 -11.87 -17.81
CA PRO A 91 -10.79 -12.01 -17.15
C PRO A 91 -10.73 -11.48 -15.72
N LEU A 92 -11.82 -10.87 -15.26
CA LEU A 92 -11.90 -10.40 -13.88
C LEU A 92 -11.71 -11.57 -12.92
N LEU A 93 -10.71 -11.44 -12.05
CA LEU A 93 -10.50 -12.32 -10.91
C LEU A 93 -10.91 -11.59 -9.63
N ASP A 94 -11.44 -12.31 -8.66
CA ASP A 94 -11.52 -11.76 -7.31
C ASP A 94 -10.13 -11.68 -6.63
N SER A 95 -10.07 -11.09 -5.44
CA SER A 95 -8.81 -10.93 -4.72
C SER A 95 -8.18 -12.25 -4.28
N SER A 96 -8.96 -13.29 -3.97
CA SER A 96 -8.40 -14.61 -3.62
C SER A 96 -7.88 -15.32 -4.88
N GLU A 97 -8.67 -15.32 -5.96
CA GLU A 97 -8.28 -15.87 -7.25
C GLU A 97 -7.01 -15.22 -7.79
N PHE A 98 -6.87 -13.89 -7.66
CA PHE A 98 -5.66 -13.17 -8.03
C PHE A 98 -4.43 -13.67 -7.25
N LEU A 99 -4.56 -13.89 -5.93
CA LEU A 99 -3.46 -14.42 -5.11
C LEU A 99 -3.00 -15.79 -5.59
N HIS A 100 -3.95 -16.69 -5.83
CA HIS A 100 -3.67 -18.08 -6.21
C HIS A 100 -3.18 -18.23 -7.66
N GLN A 101 -3.78 -17.49 -8.59
CA GLN A 101 -3.55 -17.69 -10.03
C GLN A 101 -2.47 -16.78 -10.61
N ILE A 102 -2.23 -15.61 -10.01
CA ILE A 102 -1.30 -14.61 -10.55
C ILE A 102 -0.16 -14.32 -9.57
N MET A 103 -0.46 -13.84 -8.36
CA MET A 103 0.59 -13.32 -7.47
C MET A 103 1.53 -14.42 -6.96
N LEU A 104 1.01 -15.50 -6.39
CA LEU A 104 1.82 -16.57 -5.82
C LEU A 104 2.70 -17.27 -6.88
N PRO A 105 2.16 -17.69 -8.05
CA PRO A 105 2.99 -18.31 -9.09
C PRO A 105 4.07 -17.37 -9.64
N ALA A 106 3.77 -16.08 -9.79
CA ALA A 106 4.73 -15.09 -10.29
C ALA A 106 5.85 -14.81 -9.27
N LEU A 107 5.50 -14.71 -7.99
CA LEU A 107 6.46 -14.39 -6.93
C LEU A 107 7.34 -15.61 -6.57
N ARG A 108 6.79 -16.82 -6.70
CA ARG A 108 7.42 -18.06 -6.25
C ARG A 108 7.26 -19.16 -7.30
N PRO A 109 7.94 -19.06 -8.46
CA PRO A 109 7.91 -20.12 -9.46
C PRO A 109 8.64 -21.36 -8.95
N GLY A 110 8.07 -22.54 -9.18
CA GLY A 110 8.72 -23.83 -8.93
C GLY A 110 8.99 -24.14 -7.46
N LEU A 111 8.07 -23.79 -6.56
CA LEU A 111 8.20 -24.14 -5.14
C LEU A 111 8.02 -25.64 -4.89
N ASP A 112 8.82 -26.16 -3.96
CA ASP A 112 8.65 -27.49 -3.39
C ASP A 112 7.82 -27.42 -2.11
N ASP A 113 7.01 -28.46 -1.84
CA ASP A 113 6.27 -28.64 -0.57
C ASP A 113 5.36 -27.43 -0.25
N LEU A 114 4.77 -26.82 -1.28
CA LEU A 114 3.85 -25.68 -1.13
C LEU A 114 2.54 -26.16 -0.50
N ALA A 115 2.19 -25.57 0.64
CA ALA A 115 0.92 -25.76 1.32
C ALA A 115 0.32 -24.42 1.72
N ILE A 116 -0.96 -24.21 1.39
CA ILE A 116 -1.74 -23.09 1.92
C ILE A 116 -2.20 -23.46 3.33
N ILE A 117 -1.72 -22.73 4.33
CA ILE A 117 -2.01 -22.97 5.75
C ILE A 117 -3.09 -22.04 6.31
N ARG A 118 -3.38 -20.94 5.61
CA ARG A 118 -4.52 -20.05 5.91
C ARG A 118 -4.98 -19.38 4.63
N ASP A 119 -6.29 -19.24 4.48
CA ASP A 119 -6.92 -18.49 3.39
C ASP A 119 -7.94 -17.52 4.00
N ILE A 120 -7.70 -16.23 3.81
CA ILE A 120 -8.58 -15.14 4.23
C ILE A 120 -9.42 -14.79 3.00
N GLN A 121 -10.69 -15.17 3.08
CA GLN A 121 -11.66 -14.95 2.02
C GLN A 121 -11.81 -13.47 1.69
N PRO A 122 -12.18 -13.13 0.44
CA PRO A 122 -12.38 -11.75 0.02
C PRO A 122 -13.32 -10.98 0.94
N VAL A 123 -12.84 -9.87 1.49
CA VAL A 123 -13.64 -8.93 2.29
C VAL A 123 -13.89 -7.69 1.46
N ARG A 124 -15.16 -7.31 1.29
CA ARG A 124 -15.50 -6.05 0.62
C ARG A 124 -14.94 -4.88 1.40
N MET A 125 -14.25 -3.99 0.71
CA MET A 125 -13.70 -2.76 1.26
C MET A 125 -14.58 -1.58 0.85
N GLU A 126 -14.63 -0.55 1.69
CA GLU A 126 -15.30 0.69 1.33
C GLU A 126 -14.57 1.34 0.15
N SER A 127 -15.21 1.37 -1.02
CA SER A 127 -14.75 2.15 -2.15
C SER A 127 -15.16 3.60 -1.93
N THR A 128 -14.21 4.46 -1.53
CA THR A 128 -14.43 5.93 -1.52
C THR A 128 -13.90 6.56 -2.80
N LEU A 129 -14.13 5.89 -3.94
CA LEU A 129 -13.66 6.34 -5.24
C LEU A 129 -14.56 7.47 -5.74
N GLY A 130 -13.96 8.63 -6.00
CA GLY A 130 -14.64 9.79 -6.62
C GLY A 130 -15.24 9.52 -8.01
N PHE A 131 -14.98 8.35 -8.59
CA PHE A 131 -15.56 7.87 -9.84
C PHE A 131 -16.95 7.25 -9.69
N GLU A 132 -17.42 6.97 -8.47
CA GLU A 132 -18.72 6.32 -8.28
C GLU A 132 -19.87 7.12 -8.90
N THR A 133 -19.87 8.44 -8.76
CA THR A 133 -20.91 9.30 -9.32
C THR A 133 -20.94 9.22 -10.85
N THR A 134 -19.77 9.28 -11.50
CA THR A 134 -19.63 9.17 -12.96
C THR A 134 -20.01 7.78 -13.46
N LEU A 135 -19.59 6.72 -12.76
CA LEU A 135 -19.94 5.34 -13.11
C LEU A 135 -21.44 5.10 -12.99
N ARG A 136 -22.08 5.57 -11.90
CA ARG A 136 -23.52 5.42 -11.72
C ARG A 136 -24.32 6.08 -12.84
N SER A 137 -23.90 7.26 -13.33
CA SER A 137 -24.55 7.92 -14.47
C SER A 137 -24.46 7.16 -15.81
N SER A 138 -23.47 6.27 -15.95
CA SER A 138 -23.32 5.38 -17.12
C SER A 138 -23.87 3.97 -16.89
N GLY A 139 -24.57 3.72 -15.79
CA GLY A 139 -25.03 2.37 -15.41
C GLY A 139 -23.89 1.43 -14.99
N GLY A 140 -22.69 1.98 -14.79
CA GLY A 140 -21.52 1.28 -14.31
C GLY A 140 -21.47 1.15 -12.78
N SER A 141 -20.42 0.49 -12.29
CA SER A 141 -20.19 0.32 -10.85
C SER A 141 -18.70 0.23 -10.52
N ALA A 142 -18.36 0.54 -9.27
CA ALA A 142 -17.05 0.28 -8.71
C ALA A 142 -17.16 -0.61 -7.47
N SER A 143 -16.17 -1.45 -7.24
CA SER A 143 -16.04 -2.25 -6.02
C SER A 143 -14.58 -2.46 -5.67
N SER A 144 -14.30 -2.72 -4.39
CA SER A 144 -12.98 -3.12 -3.93
C SER A 144 -13.11 -4.27 -2.93
N SER A 145 -12.14 -5.18 -2.95
CA SER A 145 -12.07 -6.31 -2.02
C SER A 145 -10.62 -6.60 -1.64
N GLY A 146 -10.39 -7.03 -0.41
CA GLY A 146 -9.09 -7.50 0.06
C GLY A 146 -9.11 -9.00 0.36
N ALA A 147 -8.03 -9.71 0.02
CA ALA A 147 -7.82 -11.11 0.41
C ALA A 147 -6.39 -11.34 0.89
N GLY A 148 -6.16 -12.46 1.55
CA GLY A 148 -4.83 -12.85 2.00
C GLY A 148 -4.67 -14.36 2.13
N ILE A 149 -3.49 -14.85 1.84
CA ILE A 149 -3.15 -16.27 2.02
C ILE A 149 -1.87 -16.38 2.85
N ARG A 150 -1.79 -17.41 3.69
CA ARG A 150 -0.54 -17.80 4.34
C ARG A 150 -0.13 -19.14 3.79
N VAL A 151 1.09 -19.21 3.28
CA VAL A 151 1.66 -20.41 2.66
C VAL A 151 2.89 -20.86 3.43
N ARG A 152 3.18 -22.15 3.33
CA ARG A 152 4.42 -22.76 3.76
C ARG A 152 5.04 -23.47 2.56
N TYR A 153 6.34 -23.35 2.38
CA TYR A 153 7.04 -24.01 1.29
C TYR A 153 8.53 -24.20 1.60
N ARG A 154 9.23 -24.92 0.72
CA ARG A 154 10.69 -24.96 0.68
C ARG A 154 11.22 -24.19 -0.52
N SER A 155 12.26 -23.39 -0.29
CA SER A 155 13.00 -22.70 -1.35
C SER A 155 14.48 -22.79 -1.03
N GLN A 156 15.27 -23.28 -2.00
CA GLN A 156 16.72 -23.48 -1.85
C GLN A 156 17.10 -24.25 -0.57
N GLY A 157 16.33 -25.30 -0.25
CA GLY A 157 16.56 -26.14 0.93
C GLY A 157 16.14 -25.53 2.28
N LYS A 158 15.69 -24.27 2.32
CA LYS A 158 15.17 -23.62 3.52
C LYS A 158 13.65 -23.63 3.54
N ARG A 159 13.07 -23.78 4.74
CA ARG A 159 11.62 -23.70 4.95
C ARG A 159 11.22 -22.27 5.26
N TYR A 160 10.12 -21.85 4.66
CA TYR A 160 9.55 -20.52 4.87
C TYR A 160 8.06 -20.62 5.19
N GLU A 161 7.60 -19.67 5.99
CA GLU A 161 6.21 -19.25 6.01
C GLU A 161 6.13 -17.85 5.40
N GLU A 162 5.13 -17.66 4.54
CA GLU A 162 4.91 -16.40 3.84
C GLU A 162 3.44 -16.03 3.87
N ALA A 163 3.14 -14.78 4.23
CA ALA A 163 1.81 -14.21 4.18
C ALA A 163 1.73 -13.24 3.00
N LEU A 164 0.81 -13.50 2.08
CA LEU A 164 0.56 -12.68 0.90
C LEU A 164 -0.80 -12.01 1.04
N TYR A 165 -0.86 -10.74 0.66
CA TYR A 165 -2.09 -9.95 0.69
C TYR A 165 -2.20 -9.10 -0.57
N CYS A 166 -3.43 -8.82 -0.96
CA CYS A 166 -3.73 -7.88 -2.03
C CYS A 166 -5.08 -7.22 -1.80
N THR A 167 -5.27 -6.09 -2.46
CA THR A 167 -6.58 -5.52 -2.76
C THR A 167 -6.84 -5.60 -4.26
N VAL A 168 -8.09 -5.86 -4.64
CA VAL A 168 -8.55 -5.82 -6.03
C VAL A 168 -9.66 -4.80 -6.12
N THR A 169 -9.47 -3.81 -6.98
CA THR A 169 -10.43 -2.74 -7.25
C THR A 169 -10.91 -2.84 -8.69
N THR A 170 -12.23 -2.86 -8.88
CA THR A 170 -12.90 -3.11 -10.15
C THR A 170 -13.76 -1.91 -10.55
N PHE A 171 -13.74 -1.57 -11.83
CA PHE A 171 -14.54 -0.54 -12.48
C PHE A 171 -15.25 -1.18 -13.68
N ILE A 172 -16.58 -1.28 -13.60
CA ILE A 172 -17.40 -1.85 -14.67
C ILE A 172 -18.10 -0.70 -15.39
N PHE A 173 -17.80 -0.54 -16.67
CA PHE A 173 -18.49 0.39 -17.57
C PHE A 173 -19.45 -0.38 -18.46
N LYS A 174 -20.71 0.06 -18.50
CA LYS A 174 -21.72 -0.48 -19.41
C LYS A 174 -21.93 0.51 -20.55
N ILE A 175 -21.46 0.15 -21.74
CA ILE A 175 -21.53 0.99 -22.93
C ILE A 175 -22.73 0.54 -23.77
N PRO A 176 -23.73 1.40 -24.01
CA PRO A 176 -24.85 1.06 -24.88
C PRO A 176 -24.38 0.99 -26.34
N VAL A 177 -24.68 -0.12 -27.02
CA VAL A 177 -24.41 -0.31 -28.45
C VAL A 177 -25.66 -0.90 -29.10
N GLY A 178 -26.42 -0.03 -29.76
CA GLY A 178 -27.74 -0.40 -30.30
C GLY A 178 -28.71 -0.75 -29.18
N SER A 179 -29.33 -1.93 -29.26
CA SER A 179 -30.24 -2.47 -28.24
C SER A 179 -29.55 -3.31 -27.16
N ALA A 180 -28.23 -3.47 -27.21
CA ALA A 180 -27.44 -4.25 -26.27
C ALA A 180 -26.48 -3.36 -25.46
N PHE A 181 -25.90 -3.94 -24.41
CA PHE A 181 -24.80 -3.36 -23.66
C PHE A 181 -23.55 -4.19 -23.82
N ILE A 182 -22.43 -3.50 -23.89
CA ILE A 182 -21.10 -4.08 -23.78
C ILE A 182 -20.52 -3.70 -22.44
N GLU A 183 -19.84 -4.66 -21.82
CA GLU A 183 -19.10 -4.43 -20.60
C GLU A 183 -17.63 -4.21 -20.94
N CYS A 184 -17.09 -3.12 -20.40
CA CYS A 184 -15.66 -2.87 -20.33
C CYS A 184 -15.29 -2.79 -18.86
N ILE A 185 -14.49 -3.75 -18.40
CA ILE A 185 -14.11 -3.91 -17.00
C ILE A 185 -12.64 -3.53 -16.90
N PHE A 186 -12.34 -2.48 -16.14
CA PHE A 186 -10.97 -2.20 -15.72
C PHE A 186 -10.84 -2.68 -14.29
N TRP A 187 -9.80 -3.44 -14.00
CA TRP A 187 -9.55 -3.88 -12.64
C TRP A 187 -8.08 -3.81 -12.33
N MET A 188 -7.75 -3.51 -11.09
CA MET A 188 -6.39 -3.32 -10.63
C MET A 188 -6.18 -4.14 -9.37
N ALA A 189 -5.03 -4.78 -9.31
CA ALA A 189 -4.53 -5.40 -8.09
C ALA A 189 -3.49 -4.46 -7.48
N ASP A 190 -3.81 -3.94 -6.29
CA ASP A 190 -3.00 -2.98 -5.55
C ASP A 190 -2.76 -3.45 -4.10
N ASN A 191 -1.99 -2.67 -3.34
CA ASN A 191 -1.52 -3.02 -2.00
C ASN A 191 -0.97 -4.47 -1.91
N LEU A 192 -0.20 -4.86 -2.92
CA LEU A 192 0.37 -6.20 -3.02
C LEU A 192 1.51 -6.35 -2.02
N VAL A 193 1.31 -7.13 -0.96
CA VAL A 193 2.29 -7.29 0.12
C VAL A 193 2.62 -8.77 0.28
N SER A 194 3.90 -9.06 0.42
CA SER A 194 4.40 -10.38 0.81
C SER A 194 5.31 -10.28 2.03
N ILE A 195 5.06 -11.09 3.06
CA ILE A 195 5.85 -11.10 4.30
C ILE A 195 6.34 -12.51 4.54
N ARG A 196 7.66 -12.71 4.45
CA ARG A 196 8.32 -14.00 4.56
C ARG A 196 9.23 -14.06 5.78
N ALA A 197 9.17 -15.17 6.51
CA ALA A 197 10.13 -15.49 7.56
C ALA A 197 10.27 -17.02 7.71
N GLU A 198 11.16 -17.46 8.60
CA GLU A 198 11.18 -18.86 9.03
C GLU A 198 9.86 -19.24 9.74
N PRO A 199 9.46 -20.52 9.69
CA PRO A 199 8.21 -20.98 10.28
C PRO A 199 8.03 -20.57 11.74
N GLY A 200 6.83 -20.10 12.09
CA GLY A 200 6.49 -19.68 13.46
C GLY A 200 6.97 -18.29 13.87
N ARG A 201 7.79 -17.60 13.06
CA ARG A 201 8.30 -16.26 13.41
C ARG A 201 7.30 -15.13 13.12
N LEU A 202 6.44 -15.29 12.11
CA LEU A 202 5.52 -14.22 11.69
C LEU A 202 4.54 -13.80 12.79
N ASP A 203 4.05 -14.75 13.60
CA ASP A 203 3.07 -14.44 14.65
C ASP A 203 3.66 -13.62 15.80
N GLY A 204 4.94 -13.79 16.11
CA GLY A 204 5.65 -13.01 17.13
C GLY A 204 6.00 -11.59 16.68
N LEU A 205 5.85 -11.27 15.39
CA LEU A 205 6.23 -9.99 14.79
C LEU A 205 5.03 -9.09 14.48
N LYS A 206 3.82 -9.49 14.88
CA LYS A 206 2.58 -8.79 14.53
C LYS A 206 2.62 -7.29 14.83
N GLY A 207 3.04 -6.88 16.04
CA GLY A 207 3.12 -5.45 16.38
C GLY A 207 4.08 -4.69 15.47
N LEU A 208 5.26 -5.27 15.20
CA LEU A 208 6.26 -4.67 14.29
C LEU A 208 5.71 -4.52 12.87
N LEU A 209 5.15 -5.60 12.30
CA LEU A 209 4.59 -5.60 10.95
C LEU A 209 3.39 -4.65 10.83
N GLN A 210 2.55 -4.59 11.86
CA GLN A 210 1.42 -3.67 11.95
C GLN A 210 1.91 -2.22 11.90
N THR A 211 2.94 -1.87 12.68
CA THR A 211 3.52 -0.51 12.67
C THR A 211 4.10 -0.12 11.31
N ILE A 212 4.80 -1.03 10.62
CA ILE A 212 5.29 -0.76 9.26
C ILE A 212 4.12 -0.42 8.32
N LEU A 213 3.07 -1.24 8.32
CA LEU A 213 1.90 -1.05 7.44
C LEU A 213 1.09 0.20 7.79
N TYR A 214 0.84 0.45 9.08
CA TYR A 214 0.06 1.59 9.56
C TYR A 214 0.77 2.93 9.42
N SER A 215 2.09 2.94 9.40
CA SER A 215 2.89 4.15 9.23
C SER A 215 3.07 4.55 7.76
N PHE A 216 2.64 3.72 6.81
CA PHE A 216 2.71 4.06 5.39
C PHE A 216 1.89 5.31 5.10
N ARG A 217 2.52 6.35 4.57
CA ARG A 217 1.89 7.61 4.19
C ARG A 217 2.29 7.98 2.78
N PHE A 218 1.31 8.26 1.92
CA PHE A 218 1.60 8.87 0.62
C PHE A 218 1.70 10.38 0.77
N ASN A 219 2.64 11.00 0.05
CA ASN A 219 2.69 12.45 -0.06
C ASN A 219 1.54 12.92 -0.96
N PRO A 220 0.58 13.72 -0.45
CA PRO A 220 -0.58 14.15 -1.23
C PRO A 220 -0.21 14.97 -2.47
N LEU A 221 0.87 15.75 -2.41
CA LEU A 221 1.38 16.51 -3.55
C LEU A 221 1.91 15.59 -4.65
N TRP A 222 2.61 14.53 -4.27
CA TRP A 222 3.08 13.54 -5.22
C TRP A 222 1.92 12.80 -5.87
N VAL A 223 0.92 12.38 -5.09
CA VAL A 223 -0.27 11.70 -5.62
C VAL A 223 -1.02 12.57 -6.63
N GLU A 224 -1.23 13.85 -6.31
CA GLU A 224 -1.88 14.80 -7.22
C GLU A 224 -1.09 14.95 -8.52
N LYS A 225 0.23 15.22 -8.42
CA LYS A 225 1.10 15.37 -9.59
C LYS A 225 1.13 14.10 -10.43
N ALA A 226 1.21 12.93 -9.79
CA ALA A 226 1.22 11.65 -10.47
C ALA A 226 -0.09 11.35 -11.22
N ASN A 227 -1.24 11.71 -10.62
CA ASN A 227 -2.54 11.58 -11.28
C ASN A 227 -2.65 12.50 -12.52
N ARG A 228 -2.19 13.76 -12.42
CA ARG A 228 -2.17 14.70 -13.57
C ARG A 228 -1.29 14.18 -14.70
N ILE A 229 -0.11 13.63 -14.38
CA ILE A 229 0.76 12.96 -15.36
C ILE A 229 0.02 11.81 -16.03
N GLY A 230 -0.69 10.98 -15.27
CA GLY A 230 -1.46 9.87 -15.82
C GLY A 230 -2.58 10.31 -16.75
N ILE A 231 -3.31 11.39 -16.42
CA ILE A 231 -4.32 11.99 -17.31
C ILE A 231 -3.67 12.48 -18.59
N PHE A 232 -2.56 13.23 -18.49
CA PHE A 232 -1.82 13.72 -19.65
C PHE A 232 -1.38 12.59 -20.58
N LEU A 233 -0.83 11.49 -20.02
CA LEU A 233 -0.40 10.32 -20.80
C LEU A 233 -1.58 9.65 -21.51
N LYS A 234 -2.76 9.57 -20.87
CA LYS A 234 -3.98 9.03 -21.50
C LYS A 234 -4.43 9.90 -22.69
N ASP A 235 -4.45 11.22 -22.51
CA ASP A 235 -4.89 12.17 -23.53
C ASP A 235 -3.93 12.24 -24.73
N HIS A 236 -2.63 11.98 -24.50
CA HIS A 236 -1.56 12.16 -25.49
C HIS A 236 -0.95 10.85 -26.01
N GLN A 237 -1.65 9.71 -25.87
CA GLN A 237 -1.19 8.38 -26.28
C GLN A 237 -0.77 8.25 -27.77
N MET A 238 -0.94 9.28 -28.61
CA MET A 238 -0.92 9.11 -30.06
C MET A 238 0.26 9.71 -30.83
N ASN A 239 1.21 10.50 -30.28
CA ASN A 239 2.13 11.22 -31.19
C ASN A 239 3.60 11.51 -30.80
N LYS A 240 4.12 11.27 -29.58
CA LYS A 240 5.56 11.55 -29.28
C LYS A 240 6.19 10.66 -28.19
N PRO A 241 7.49 10.31 -28.29
CA PRO A 241 8.25 9.80 -27.15
C PRO A 241 8.53 10.94 -26.16
N TYR A 242 7.95 10.88 -24.97
CA TYR A 242 8.19 11.86 -23.91
C TYR A 242 9.30 11.41 -22.96
N SER A 243 10.17 12.33 -22.55
CA SER A 243 11.02 12.11 -21.37
C SER A 243 10.20 12.36 -20.11
N LEU A 244 10.12 11.37 -19.20
CA LEU A 244 9.40 11.48 -17.93
C LEU A 244 9.84 12.69 -17.08
N ARG A 245 11.12 13.05 -17.13
CA ARG A 245 11.65 14.24 -16.44
C ARG A 245 11.22 15.55 -17.08
N GLN A 246 11.05 15.59 -18.40
CA GLN A 246 10.53 16.78 -19.10
C GLN A 246 9.05 16.95 -18.78
N LEU A 247 8.28 15.86 -18.87
CA LEU A 247 6.87 15.83 -18.55
C LEU A 247 6.61 16.25 -17.09
N GLY A 248 7.41 15.75 -16.15
CA GLY A 248 7.34 16.14 -14.74
C GLY A 248 7.57 17.63 -14.49
N ARG A 249 8.41 18.31 -15.31
CA ARG A 249 8.64 19.76 -15.25
C ARG A 249 7.57 20.58 -15.97
N GLU A 250 7.04 20.07 -17.08
CA GLU A 250 5.98 20.75 -17.84
C GLU A 250 4.68 20.83 -17.03
N ILE A 251 4.42 19.84 -16.18
CA ILE A 251 3.23 19.78 -15.33
C ILE A 251 3.42 20.55 -13.99
N ASP A 252 4.55 21.24 -13.78
CA ASP A 252 4.84 21.98 -12.53
C ASP A 252 4.07 23.32 -12.35
N GLU A 253 3.15 23.67 -13.24
CA GLU A 253 2.28 24.85 -13.03
C GLU A 253 1.09 24.52 -12.10
N ALA A 254 1.15 25.11 -10.89
CA ALA A 254 0.11 25.21 -9.85
C ALA A 254 -0.30 23.91 -9.10
N ALA A 255 0.65 23.23 -8.45
CA ALA A 255 0.33 22.16 -7.49
C ALA A 255 0.12 22.71 -6.07
N ILE A 256 -1.06 23.25 -5.77
CA ILE A 256 -1.56 23.31 -4.39
C ILE A 256 -2.24 21.96 -4.11
N PRO A 257 -1.99 21.30 -2.96
CA PRO A 257 -2.67 20.03 -2.68
C PRO A 257 -4.18 20.27 -2.62
N GLY A 258 -4.91 19.72 -3.60
CA GLY A 258 -6.36 19.70 -3.58
C GLY A 258 -6.89 18.57 -2.68
N ALA A 259 -8.19 18.60 -2.38
CA ALA A 259 -8.87 17.51 -1.69
C ALA A 259 -8.72 16.15 -2.42
N GLY A 260 -8.54 16.18 -3.75
CA GLY A 260 -8.35 15.00 -4.60
C GLY A 260 -7.11 14.18 -4.23
N GLY A 261 -5.91 14.77 -4.26
CA GLY A 261 -4.67 14.10 -3.87
C GLY A 261 -4.68 13.56 -2.44
N LEU A 262 -5.25 14.29 -1.48
CA LEU A 262 -5.41 13.84 -0.10
C LEU A 262 -6.33 12.63 0.02
N GLN A 263 -7.47 12.63 -0.67
CA GLN A 263 -8.42 11.51 -0.66
C GLN A 263 -7.83 10.29 -1.36
N ALA A 264 -7.18 10.47 -2.50
CA ALA A 264 -6.54 9.40 -3.25
C ALA A 264 -5.38 8.75 -2.48
N GLY A 265 -4.56 9.56 -1.76
CA GLY A 265 -3.54 9.05 -0.86
C GLY A 265 -4.12 8.20 0.26
N ARG A 266 -5.15 8.71 0.96
CA ARG A 266 -5.84 7.97 2.03
C ARG A 266 -6.47 6.67 1.57
N LEU A 267 -7.02 6.63 0.36
CA LEU A 267 -7.56 5.40 -0.22
C LEU A 267 -6.47 4.34 -0.43
N LYS A 268 -5.29 4.72 -0.95
CA LYS A 268 -4.17 3.79 -1.08
C LYS A 268 -3.64 3.31 0.28
N GLU A 269 -3.69 4.17 1.29
CA GLU A 269 -3.30 3.81 2.66
C GLU A 269 -4.29 2.85 3.34
N SER A 270 -5.59 2.94 3.03
CA SER A 270 -6.61 2.09 3.66
C SER A 270 -6.41 0.60 3.32
N GLY A 271 -5.89 0.29 2.13
CA GLY A 271 -5.45 -1.05 1.76
C GLY A 271 -4.40 -1.61 2.73
N TYR A 272 -3.35 -0.84 3.03
CA TYR A 272 -2.32 -1.28 3.99
C TYR A 272 -2.84 -1.41 5.41
N ARG A 273 -3.77 -0.53 5.84
CA ARG A 273 -4.42 -0.64 7.15
C ARG A 273 -5.26 -1.92 7.24
N TRP A 274 -6.03 -2.23 6.21
CA TRP A 274 -6.80 -3.47 6.14
C TRP A 274 -5.89 -4.72 6.20
N ILE A 275 -4.75 -4.70 5.51
CA ILE A 275 -3.75 -5.79 5.58
C ILE A 275 -3.22 -5.91 7.01
N ALA A 276 -2.89 -4.79 7.65
CA ALA A 276 -2.36 -4.76 9.01
C ALA A 276 -3.36 -5.38 10.01
N ASP A 277 -4.64 -5.02 9.89
CA ASP A 277 -5.70 -5.58 10.73
C ASP A 277 -5.94 -7.07 10.46
N SER A 278 -5.88 -7.48 9.20
CA SER A 278 -6.05 -8.89 8.80
C SER A 278 -4.92 -9.79 9.27
N LEU A 279 -3.69 -9.25 9.32
CA LEU A 279 -2.50 -9.95 9.78
C LEU A 279 -2.45 -10.05 11.32
N CYS A 280 -2.72 -8.94 12.01
CA CYS A 280 -2.34 -8.77 13.41
C CYS A 280 -3.52 -8.69 14.38
N GLY A 281 -4.74 -8.44 13.90
CA GLY A 281 -5.84 -7.95 14.72
C GLY A 281 -5.61 -6.50 15.18
N THR A 282 -6.62 -5.88 15.79
CA THR A 282 -6.56 -4.45 16.17
C THR A 282 -5.71 -4.16 17.41
N SER A 283 -5.31 -5.19 18.18
CA SER A 283 -4.71 -5.02 19.51
C SER A 283 -3.19 -5.15 19.59
N ALA A 284 -2.49 -5.48 18.49
CA ALA A 284 -1.04 -5.73 18.54
C ALA A 284 -0.18 -4.44 18.52
N SER A 285 -0.81 -3.28 18.37
CA SER A 285 -0.18 -1.96 18.40
C SER A 285 -0.99 -0.98 19.25
N GLY A 286 -0.31 -0.09 19.96
CA GLY A 286 -0.92 1.03 20.71
C GLY A 286 -0.82 2.34 19.95
N GLU A 287 -1.69 3.29 20.26
CA GLU A 287 -1.62 4.66 19.76
C GLU A 287 -0.86 5.54 20.74
N TYR A 288 0.05 6.35 20.22
CA TYR A 288 0.91 7.24 20.98
C TYR A 288 0.86 8.64 20.39
N TYR A 289 0.87 9.66 21.23
CA TYR A 289 1.02 11.05 20.80
C TYR A 289 2.51 11.40 20.70
N ASP A 290 2.96 11.81 19.52
CA ASP A 290 4.28 12.39 19.29
C ASP A 290 4.24 13.90 19.63
N PRO A 291 4.87 14.35 20.72
CA PRO A 291 4.85 15.77 21.12
C PRO A 291 5.78 16.65 20.27
N ILE A 292 6.68 16.07 19.48
CA ILE A 292 7.59 16.80 18.59
C ILE A 292 6.88 17.10 17.27
N GLN A 293 6.30 16.07 16.65
CA GLN A 293 5.59 16.22 15.38
C GLN A 293 4.12 16.63 15.54
N GLN A 294 3.59 16.56 16.77
CA GLN A 294 2.18 16.83 17.11
C GLN A 294 1.20 15.92 16.34
N ILE A 295 1.56 14.65 16.16
CA ILE A 295 0.74 13.65 15.46
C ILE A 295 0.49 12.41 16.33
N CYS A 296 -0.60 11.69 16.03
CA CYS A 296 -0.87 10.39 16.62
C CYS A 296 -0.21 9.30 15.74
N VAL A 297 0.61 8.44 16.35
CA VAL A 297 1.34 7.35 15.68
C VAL A 297 1.03 6.02 16.34
N ARG A 298 1.03 4.95 15.54
CA ARG A 298 0.72 3.59 16.00
C ARG A 298 1.99 2.74 16.06
N LEU A 299 2.41 2.40 17.28
CA LEU A 299 3.64 1.65 17.56
C LEU A 299 3.30 0.30 18.21
N PRO A 300 4.18 -0.72 18.18
CA PRO A 300 3.95 -1.99 18.86
C PRO A 300 3.58 -1.77 20.34
N SER A 301 2.55 -2.48 20.81
CA SER A 301 2.16 -2.46 22.22
C SER A 301 3.05 -3.38 23.08
N GLY A 302 2.91 -3.30 24.41
CA GLY A 302 3.69 -4.12 25.35
C GLY A 302 5.03 -3.51 25.75
N PHE A 303 5.24 -2.23 25.41
CA PHE A 303 6.36 -1.45 25.90
C PHE A 303 5.94 -0.46 26.99
N GLU A 304 6.72 -0.35 28.06
CA GLU A 304 6.45 0.57 29.18
C GLU A 304 6.65 2.02 28.79
N GLN A 305 7.62 2.30 27.92
CA GLN A 305 7.98 3.63 27.49
C GLN A 305 8.14 3.72 25.98
N ALA A 306 7.68 4.83 25.42
CA ALA A 306 7.82 5.19 24.02
C ALA A 306 8.39 6.60 23.92
N TRP A 307 9.29 6.82 22.97
CA TRP A 307 9.97 8.09 22.77
C TRP A 307 10.06 8.45 21.30
N ALA A 308 9.94 9.74 20.99
CA ALA A 308 10.10 10.31 19.66
C ALA A 308 11.33 11.21 19.63
N SER A 309 11.99 11.27 18.48
CA SER A 309 13.12 12.17 18.22
C SER A 309 12.75 13.27 17.23
N ASP A 310 13.50 14.37 17.26
CA ASP A 310 13.45 15.44 16.25
C ASP A 310 13.89 14.99 14.84
N LEU A 311 14.50 13.81 14.73
CA LEU A 311 14.86 13.17 13.46
C LEU A 311 13.76 12.27 12.89
N GLY A 312 12.58 12.20 13.54
CA GLY A 312 11.48 11.34 13.10
C GLY A 312 11.71 9.85 13.37
N GLU A 313 12.57 9.54 14.32
CA GLU A 313 12.76 8.19 14.86
C GLU A 313 11.94 7.96 16.11
N TYR A 314 11.62 6.68 16.35
CA TYR A 314 10.85 6.23 17.51
C TYR A 314 11.59 5.13 18.25
N LEU A 315 11.53 5.15 19.58
CA LEU A 315 12.17 4.17 20.45
C LEU A 315 11.16 3.62 21.44
N LEU A 316 11.18 2.30 21.64
CA LEU A 316 10.33 1.58 22.59
C LEU A 316 11.20 0.77 23.53
N SER A 317 10.97 0.89 24.83
CA SER A 317 11.71 0.13 25.84
C SER A 317 10.90 -0.24 27.07
N ASN A 318 11.36 -1.31 27.73
CA ASN A 318 10.92 -1.79 29.04
C ASN A 318 12.02 -1.61 30.09
N SER A 319 13.09 -0.90 29.75
CA SER A 319 14.18 -0.59 30.66
C SER A 319 13.89 0.74 31.34
N GLU A 320 14.10 0.82 32.65
CA GLU A 320 14.06 2.07 33.41
C GLU A 320 15.22 3.03 33.06
N ASP A 321 16.19 2.56 32.27
CA ASP A 321 17.37 3.32 31.87
C ASP A 321 16.99 4.58 31.09
N ARG A 322 17.58 5.72 31.49
CA ARG A 322 17.38 7.01 30.81
C ARG A 322 17.97 6.96 29.41
N ILE A 323 17.19 7.34 28.40
CA ILE A 323 17.70 7.51 27.02
C ILE A 323 18.90 8.45 26.98
N GLU A 324 18.98 9.43 27.87
CA GLU A 324 20.08 10.41 27.93
C GLU A 324 21.46 9.73 27.96
N ASP A 325 21.55 8.51 28.50
CA ASP A 325 22.79 7.73 28.61
C ASP A 325 23.00 6.72 27.46
N SER A 326 22.06 6.63 26.50
CA SER A 326 22.06 5.63 25.42
C SER A 326 22.93 5.99 24.21
N GLY A 327 23.49 7.20 24.16
CA GLY A 327 24.34 7.67 23.04
C GLY A 327 23.59 7.84 21.70
N LEU A 328 22.26 7.86 21.72
CA LEU A 328 21.43 8.07 20.53
C LEU A 328 21.46 9.53 20.09
N ALA A 329 21.56 9.77 18.78
CA ALA A 329 21.52 11.11 18.20
C ALA A 329 20.10 11.70 18.24
N GLY A 330 19.99 13.02 18.29
CA GLY A 330 18.72 13.76 18.28
C GLY A 330 18.19 14.12 19.68
N ALA A 331 17.22 15.03 19.71
CA ALA A 331 16.51 15.41 20.91
C ALA A 331 15.31 14.46 21.12
N TRP A 332 15.37 13.63 22.17
CA TRP A 332 14.35 12.63 22.47
C TRP A 332 13.33 13.17 23.48
N LYS A 333 12.04 12.95 23.21
CA LYS A 333 10.94 13.25 24.13
C LYS A 333 10.06 12.03 24.35
N ILE A 334 9.60 11.85 25.59
CA ILE A 334 8.66 10.79 25.92
C ILE A 334 7.31 11.04 25.26
N MET A 335 6.70 9.97 24.78
CA MET A 335 5.39 9.96 24.14
C MET A 335 4.33 9.50 25.13
N GLU A 336 3.11 10.01 24.96
CA GLU A 336 1.97 9.62 25.78
C GLU A 336 1.18 8.51 25.08
N SER A 337 0.94 7.40 25.79
CA SER A 337 0.07 6.33 25.29
C SER A 337 -1.39 6.76 25.38
N ILE A 338 -2.11 6.70 24.27
CA ILE A 338 -3.53 7.03 24.18
C ILE A 338 -4.30 5.73 24.47
N SER A 339 -4.83 5.62 25.69
CA SER A 339 -5.65 4.45 26.07
C SER A 339 -7.09 4.66 25.60
N LEU A 340 -7.64 3.69 24.86
CA LEU A 340 -9.02 3.73 24.34
C LEU A 340 -10.12 3.79 25.44
N GLU A 341 -9.77 3.64 26.72
CA GLU A 341 -10.71 3.72 27.85
C GLU A 341 -11.12 5.15 28.24
N SER A 342 -10.44 6.21 27.78
CA SER A 342 -10.81 7.59 28.15
C SER A 342 -11.93 8.21 27.30
N ALA A 343 -12.41 7.51 26.26
CA ALA A 343 -13.50 8.00 25.40
C ALA A 343 -14.88 7.97 26.08
N ALA A 344 -15.01 7.32 27.24
CA ALA A 344 -16.26 7.16 27.98
C ALA A 344 -16.18 7.67 29.43
N GLY A 345 -15.74 8.92 29.66
CA GLY A 345 -15.99 9.55 30.97
C GLY A 345 -15.09 10.71 31.38
N ARG A 346 -15.66 11.93 31.31
CA ARG A 346 -15.23 13.22 31.88
C ARG A 346 -14.11 14.00 31.14
N PRO A 347 -14.27 15.34 30.99
CA PRO A 347 -13.29 16.18 30.33
C PRO A 347 -12.16 16.56 31.31
N SER A 348 -10.94 16.12 31.02
CA SER A 348 -9.72 16.78 31.52
C SER A 348 -9.08 17.58 30.39
N ALA A 349 -8.67 18.80 30.71
CA ALA A 349 -8.25 19.83 29.77
C ALA A 349 -6.87 19.56 29.14
N THR A 350 -6.83 18.70 28.12
CA THR A 350 -5.84 18.70 27.03
C THR A 350 -6.39 17.84 25.89
N SER A 351 -7.48 18.31 25.25
CA SER A 351 -8.06 17.61 24.10
C SER A 351 -7.29 17.95 22.83
N ALA A 352 -6.20 17.23 22.57
CA ALA A 352 -5.76 16.99 21.20
C ALA A 352 -6.65 15.86 20.65
N THR A 353 -7.71 16.24 19.96
CA THR A 353 -8.65 15.29 19.35
C THR A 353 -7.97 14.67 18.12
N CYS A 354 -7.55 13.39 18.18
CA CYS A 354 -7.14 12.64 16.99
C CYS A 354 -8.38 12.46 16.08
N ALA A 355 -8.24 12.73 14.78
CA ALA A 355 -9.28 12.57 13.76
C ALA A 355 -8.80 11.67 12.61
#